data_AF-B3CIT0-F1
#
_entry.id   AF-B3CIT0-F1
#
_cell.length_a   1.000
_cell.length_b   1.000
_cell.length_c   1.000
_cell.angle_alpha   90.00
_cell.angle_beta   90.00
_cell.angle_gamma   90.00
#
_symmetry.space_group_name_H-M   'P 1'
#
loop_
_entity.id
_entity.type
_entity.pdbx_description
1 polymer ?
#
loop_
_entity_poly.entity_id
_entity_poly.type
_entity_poly.pdbx_seq_one_letter_code
_entity_poly.pdbx_strand_id
1 'polypeptide(L)'
;MKECYDGYHFVEDSEGIYNPFSVLNTFYKMKFGSYWFETGTPTYLVELLKHNHYDLEQMTHEETSVDVLNSIYDDDSPIPVIYQSGYLTIKGYNSRFGTYCLGFPNREVEEGFMRFLMPFYARVNKAEAPFEIQKFVREVESGQPDAFFRRLQSFFADTPYELVSDLELHYQNVVFIIFKLVGFYTEAEYHTSEGRIDLVLKTDKYIYVMEFKLEGTAEEALRQIEEKRYALPFESDSRKLFKIGVNFSNRTRNIEQWIIK
;
A
#
# COMPACT_ATOMS: atom_id res chain seq x y z
N MET A 1 4.10 21.31 -3.11
CA MET A 1 2.99 21.74 -4.00
C MET A 1 2.73 20.69 -5.07
N LYS A 2 3.63 20.52 -6.07
CA LYS A 2 3.41 19.54 -7.16
C LYS A 2 3.19 18.12 -6.65
N GLU A 3 4.14 17.57 -5.89
CA GLU A 3 4.04 16.23 -5.30
C GLU A 3 2.77 16.00 -4.45
N CYS A 4 2.29 17.05 -3.79
CA CYS A 4 1.17 16.93 -2.84
C CYS A 4 -0.18 17.12 -3.49
N TYR A 5 -0.33 18.02 -4.46
CA TYR A 5 -1.63 18.54 -4.91
C TYR A 5 -1.86 18.51 -6.42
N ASP A 6 -0.83 18.28 -7.23
CA ASP A 6 -0.94 18.20 -8.69
C ASP A 6 -1.33 16.79 -9.16
N GLY A 7 -1.53 16.59 -10.45
CA GLY A 7 -1.46 15.27 -11.07
C GLY A 7 -2.80 14.64 -11.43
N TYR A 8 -3.91 15.38 -11.35
CA TYR A 8 -5.19 14.96 -11.90
C TYR A 8 -5.22 15.15 -13.43
N HIS A 9 -5.65 14.11 -14.13
CA HIS A 9 -5.85 14.07 -15.58
C HIS A 9 -7.26 13.54 -15.86
N PHE A 10 -7.97 14.20 -16.77
CA PHE A 10 -9.35 13.85 -17.16
C PHE A 10 -9.46 13.33 -18.59
N VAL A 11 -8.38 13.49 -19.36
CA VAL A 11 -8.20 12.97 -20.72
C VAL A 11 -6.74 12.54 -20.88
N GLU A 12 -6.46 11.69 -21.86
CA GLU A 12 -5.10 11.30 -22.22
C GLU A 12 -4.25 12.51 -22.62
N ASP A 13 -2.94 12.42 -22.37
CA ASP A 13 -1.93 13.42 -22.78
C ASP A 13 -2.22 14.87 -22.32
N SER A 14 -2.97 15.06 -21.23
CA SER A 14 -3.22 16.39 -20.65
C SER A 14 -2.12 16.82 -19.68
N GLU A 15 -2.06 18.12 -19.39
CA GLU A 15 -1.32 18.58 -18.22
C GLU A 15 -2.04 18.17 -16.93
N GLY A 16 -1.27 17.93 -15.88
CA GLY A 16 -1.79 17.67 -14.54
C GLY A 16 -2.49 18.90 -13.98
N ILE A 17 -3.63 18.67 -13.34
CA ILE A 17 -4.42 19.71 -12.68
C ILE A 17 -4.22 19.61 -11.17
N TYR A 18 -4.01 20.76 -10.55
CA TYR A 18 -3.96 20.88 -9.10
C TYR A 18 -5.35 20.72 -8.47
N ASN A 19 -5.43 20.02 -7.35
CA ASN A 19 -6.60 20.01 -6.50
C ASN A 19 -6.86 21.44 -5.96
N PRO A 20 -7.90 22.14 -6.44
CA PRO A 20 -8.09 23.55 -6.09
C PRO A 20 -8.44 23.71 -4.61
N PHE A 21 -9.14 22.74 -4.01
CA PHE A 21 -9.50 22.78 -2.60
C PHE A 21 -8.27 22.70 -1.71
N SER A 22 -7.35 21.77 -1.98
CA SER A 22 -6.12 21.63 -1.21
C SER A 22 -5.22 22.85 -1.38
N VAL A 23 -5.06 23.37 -2.60
CA VAL A 23 -4.26 24.58 -2.86
C VAL A 23 -4.81 25.80 -2.13
N LEU A 24 -6.12 26.06 -2.20
CA LEU A 24 -6.75 27.20 -1.53
C LEU A 24 -6.60 27.11 -0.01
N ASN A 25 -6.81 25.93 0.57
CA ASN A 25 -6.62 25.72 2.01
C ASN A 25 -5.16 25.89 2.42
N THR A 26 -4.19 25.46 1.61
CA THR A 26 -2.77 25.65 1.90
C THR A 26 -2.40 27.12 1.96
N PHE A 27 -2.87 27.93 1.01
CA PHE A 27 -2.59 29.37 1.04
C PHE A 27 -3.38 30.11 2.13
N TYR A 28 -4.62 29.69 2.40
CA TYR A 28 -5.41 30.28 3.47
C TYR A 28 -4.82 29.99 4.86
N LYS A 29 -4.39 28.75 5.11
CA LYS A 29 -3.84 28.32 6.41
C LYS A 29 -2.31 28.46 6.50
N MET A 30 -1.65 28.81 5.39
CA MET A 30 -0.19 28.85 5.24
C MET A 30 0.49 27.54 5.68
N LYS A 31 -0.13 26.40 5.38
CA LYS A 31 0.30 25.07 5.85
C LYS A 31 -0.08 23.99 4.84
N PHE A 32 0.79 22.99 4.64
CA PHE A 32 0.41 21.77 3.92
C PHE A 32 -0.45 20.87 4.81
N GLY A 33 -1.46 20.23 4.22
CA GLY A 33 -2.34 19.28 4.88
C GLY A 33 -3.10 18.41 3.89
N SER A 34 -3.85 17.45 4.43
CA SER A 34 -4.69 16.51 3.68
C SER A 34 -6.12 17.03 3.52
N TYR A 35 -6.24 18.26 3.01
CA TYR A 35 -7.49 18.99 2.94
C TYR A 35 -8.57 18.29 2.14
N TRP A 36 -8.25 17.76 0.95
CA TRP A 36 -9.24 17.06 0.14
C TRP A 36 -9.78 15.83 0.87
N PHE A 37 -8.86 15.06 1.47
CA PHE A 37 -9.23 13.84 2.18
C PHE A 37 -10.06 14.10 3.45
N GLU A 38 -9.80 15.20 4.15
CA GLU A 38 -10.54 15.62 5.36
C GLU A 38 -12.02 15.96 5.08
N THR A 39 -12.43 16.18 3.82
CA THR A 39 -13.81 16.58 3.47
C THR A 39 -14.83 15.45 3.43
N GLY A 40 -14.39 14.19 3.54
CA GLY A 40 -15.25 13.04 3.73
C GLY A 40 -14.91 11.91 2.77
N THR A 41 -14.46 10.78 3.33
CA THR A 41 -14.32 9.52 2.60
C THR A 41 -15.52 8.63 2.91
N PRO A 42 -16.28 8.18 1.89
CA PRO A 42 -17.46 7.37 2.13
C PRO A 42 -17.06 5.97 2.61
N THR A 43 -17.61 5.54 3.74
CA THR A 43 -17.50 4.15 4.25
C THR A 43 -17.90 3.13 3.19
N TYR A 44 -18.82 3.49 2.31
CA TYR A 44 -19.24 2.70 1.15
C TYR A 44 -18.07 2.21 0.29
N LEU A 45 -17.02 3.02 0.10
CA LEU A 45 -15.88 2.60 -0.71
C LEU A 45 -15.13 1.41 -0.09
N VAL A 46 -15.04 1.37 1.25
CA VAL A 46 -14.44 0.23 1.95
C VAL A 46 -15.30 -1.01 1.79
N GLU A 47 -16.63 -0.85 1.89
CA GLU A 47 -17.57 -1.96 1.69
C GLU A 47 -17.45 -2.52 0.28
N LEU A 48 -17.35 -1.65 -0.73
CA LEU A 48 -17.17 -2.03 -2.13
C LEU A 48 -15.86 -2.80 -2.37
N LEU A 49 -14.75 -2.34 -1.81
CA LEU A 49 -13.45 -3.02 -1.91
C LEU A 49 -13.46 -4.40 -1.25
N LYS A 50 -14.07 -4.50 -0.06
CA LYS A 50 -14.17 -5.77 0.66
C LYS A 50 -15.12 -6.74 -0.01
N HIS A 51 -16.25 -6.26 -0.53
CA HIS A 51 -17.24 -7.07 -1.23
C HIS A 51 -16.66 -7.70 -2.50
N ASN A 52 -15.85 -6.92 -3.24
CA ASN A 52 -15.22 -7.37 -4.48
C ASN A 52 -13.92 -8.15 -4.26
N HIS A 53 -13.52 -8.44 -3.01
CA HIS A 53 -12.22 -9.06 -2.70
C HIS A 53 -11.08 -8.38 -3.46
N TYR A 54 -11.07 -7.05 -3.44
CA TYR A 54 -10.15 -6.28 -4.25
C TYR A 54 -8.73 -6.31 -3.66
N ASP A 55 -7.75 -6.59 -4.52
CA ASP A 55 -6.33 -6.52 -4.22
C ASP A 55 -5.86 -5.07 -4.31
N LEU A 56 -5.59 -4.46 -3.15
CA LEU A 56 -5.26 -3.05 -3.05
C LEU A 56 -3.97 -2.67 -3.79
N GLU A 57 -3.07 -3.63 -4.05
CA GLU A 57 -1.89 -3.36 -4.86
C GLU A 57 -2.26 -3.00 -6.31
N GLN A 58 -3.32 -3.63 -6.85
CA GLN A 58 -3.75 -3.40 -8.23
C GLN A 58 -4.07 -1.93 -8.51
N MET A 59 -4.46 -1.15 -7.49
CA MET A 59 -4.69 0.30 -7.63
C MET A 59 -3.47 1.09 -8.14
N THR A 60 -2.27 0.54 -7.97
CA THR A 60 -1.03 1.19 -8.42
C THR A 60 -0.71 0.92 -9.89
N HIS A 61 -1.36 -0.07 -10.49
CA HIS A 61 -1.10 -0.57 -11.85
C HIS A 61 -2.40 -0.87 -12.63
N GLU A 62 -3.53 -0.29 -12.22
CA GLU A 62 -4.84 -0.65 -12.74
C GLU A 62 -4.96 -0.28 -14.23
N GLU A 63 -5.43 -1.22 -15.05
CA GLU A 63 -5.74 -0.99 -16.46
C GLU A 63 -7.23 -1.25 -16.70
N THR A 64 -7.90 -0.28 -17.33
CA THR A 64 -9.36 -0.37 -17.56
C THR A 64 -9.75 0.25 -18.89
N SER A 65 -10.87 -0.20 -19.47
CA SER A 65 -11.38 0.38 -20.71
C SER A 65 -12.19 1.65 -20.44
N VAL A 66 -12.33 2.48 -21.48
CA VAL A 66 -13.21 3.66 -21.46
C VAL A 66 -14.65 3.27 -21.09
N ASP A 67 -15.13 2.12 -21.58
CA ASP A 67 -16.49 1.65 -21.35
C ASP A 67 -16.75 1.32 -19.87
N VAL A 68 -15.79 0.67 -19.21
CA VAL A 68 -15.88 0.33 -17.79
C VAL A 68 -15.86 1.61 -16.93
N LEU A 69 -14.95 2.55 -17.21
CA LEU A 69 -14.89 3.82 -16.46
C LEU A 69 -16.18 4.65 -16.54
N ASN A 70 -16.88 4.56 -17.67
CA ASN A 70 -18.14 5.26 -17.89
C ASN A 70 -19.37 4.51 -17.34
N SER A 71 -19.20 3.27 -16.89
CA SER A 71 -20.27 2.53 -16.22
C SER A 71 -20.42 3.03 -14.78
N ILE A 72 -21.54 3.69 -14.48
CA ILE A 72 -21.83 4.24 -13.15
C ILE A 72 -22.50 3.18 -12.23
N TYR A 73 -22.88 2.02 -12.77
CA TYR A 73 -23.78 1.06 -12.11
C TYR A 73 -23.33 -0.41 -12.20
N ASP A 74 -22.05 -0.68 -12.39
CA ASP A 74 -21.55 -2.06 -12.35
C ASP A 74 -21.02 -2.36 -10.94
N ASP A 75 -21.82 -3.06 -10.13
CA ASP A 75 -21.45 -3.45 -8.76
C ASP A 75 -20.26 -4.45 -8.75
N ASP A 76 -19.91 -5.01 -9.91
CA ASP A 76 -18.87 -6.01 -10.12
C ASP A 76 -17.43 -5.42 -10.17
N SER A 77 -17.27 -4.09 -10.25
CA SER A 77 -15.94 -3.45 -10.24
C SER A 77 -15.88 -2.20 -9.37
N PRO A 78 -14.92 -2.10 -8.42
CA PRO A 78 -14.76 -0.88 -7.62
C PRO A 78 -14.12 0.28 -8.39
N ILE A 79 -13.49 0.02 -9.55
CA ILE A 79 -12.65 0.99 -10.26
C ILE A 79 -13.39 2.25 -10.71
N PRO A 80 -14.57 2.17 -11.34
CA PRO A 80 -15.29 3.37 -11.77
C PRO A 80 -15.62 4.28 -10.59
N VAL A 81 -16.02 3.72 -9.45
CA VAL A 81 -16.31 4.48 -8.22
C VAL A 81 -15.05 5.14 -7.67
N ILE A 82 -13.92 4.43 -7.59
CA ILE A 82 -12.64 4.98 -7.10
C ILE A 82 -12.14 6.12 -8.01
N TYR A 83 -12.24 5.95 -9.32
CA TYR A 83 -11.86 6.97 -10.30
C TYR A 83 -12.77 8.20 -10.24
N GLN A 84 -14.09 8.00 -10.31
CA GLN A 84 -15.07 9.11 -10.32
C GLN A 84 -15.09 9.89 -9.00
N SER A 85 -14.78 9.23 -7.88
CA SER A 85 -14.63 9.89 -6.59
C SER A 85 -13.29 10.61 -6.42
N GLY A 86 -12.36 10.49 -7.38
CA GLY A 86 -11.11 11.25 -7.44
C GLY A 86 -9.93 10.64 -6.68
N TYR A 87 -10.00 9.36 -6.28
CA TYR A 87 -8.86 8.66 -5.68
C TYR A 87 -7.85 8.17 -6.73
N LEU A 88 -8.34 7.79 -7.91
CA LEU A 88 -7.52 7.44 -9.06
C LEU A 88 -7.71 8.44 -10.19
N THR A 89 -6.69 8.57 -11.02
CA THR A 89 -6.68 9.41 -12.21
C THR A 89 -5.91 8.74 -13.34
N ILE A 90 -6.03 9.27 -14.56
CA ILE A 90 -5.33 8.73 -15.72
C ILE A 90 -3.81 8.96 -15.57
N LYS A 91 -3.03 7.89 -15.77
CA LYS A 91 -1.57 7.88 -15.79
C LYS A 91 -0.98 7.51 -17.15
N GLY A 92 -1.78 6.86 -18.00
CA GLY A 92 -1.39 6.50 -19.35
C GLY A 92 -2.60 6.07 -20.16
N TYR A 93 -2.42 6.03 -21.48
CA TYR A 93 -3.45 5.59 -22.41
C TYR A 93 -2.82 4.75 -23.52
N ASN A 94 -3.41 3.58 -23.77
CA ASN A 94 -3.04 2.71 -24.87
C ASN A 94 -4.07 2.86 -25.99
N SER A 95 -3.77 3.74 -26.95
CA SER A 95 -4.65 4.06 -28.08
C SER A 95 -4.95 2.88 -29.00
N ARG A 96 -4.11 1.83 -29.01
CA ARG A 96 -4.35 0.62 -29.81
C ARG A 96 -5.51 -0.20 -29.26
N PHE A 97 -5.68 -0.23 -27.94
CA PHE A 97 -6.70 -1.05 -27.26
C PHE A 97 -7.78 -0.22 -26.59
N GLY A 98 -7.66 1.11 -26.57
CA GLY A 98 -8.61 1.99 -25.91
C GLY A 98 -8.64 1.83 -24.39
N THR A 99 -7.49 1.50 -23.79
CA THR A 99 -7.37 1.26 -22.34
C THR A 99 -6.60 2.38 -21.65
N TYR A 100 -7.07 2.76 -20.47
CA TYR A 100 -6.37 3.67 -19.57
C TYR A 100 -5.59 2.90 -18.52
N CYS A 101 -4.40 3.40 -18.21
CA CYS A 101 -3.69 3.05 -16.98
C CYS A 101 -4.05 4.09 -15.92
N LEU A 102 -4.47 3.65 -14.75
CA LEU A 102 -4.84 4.51 -13.63
C LEU A 102 -3.80 4.47 -12.51
N GLY A 103 -3.84 5.48 -11.66
CA GLY A 103 -3.04 5.54 -10.44
C GLY A 103 -3.41 6.75 -9.59
N PHE A 104 -2.87 6.83 -8.37
CA PHE A 104 -3.13 7.96 -7.48
C PHE A 104 -2.61 9.28 -8.06
N PRO A 105 -3.37 10.38 -7.99
CA PRO A 105 -2.98 11.65 -8.59
C PRO A 105 -1.71 12.22 -7.95
N ASN A 106 -1.63 12.16 -6.62
CA ASN A 106 -0.55 12.71 -5.81
C ASN A 106 -0.46 12.02 -4.45
N ARG A 107 0.57 12.42 -3.69
CA ARG A 107 0.84 11.93 -2.36
C ARG A 107 -0.25 12.24 -1.34
N GLU A 108 -0.93 13.38 -1.42
CA GLU A 108 -2.02 13.69 -0.47
C GLU A 108 -3.10 12.61 -0.52
N VAL A 109 -3.51 12.26 -1.75
CA VAL A 109 -4.57 11.29 -1.99
C VAL A 109 -4.10 9.88 -1.66
N GLU A 110 -2.92 9.46 -2.12
CA GLU A 110 -2.40 8.11 -1.85
C GLU A 110 -2.18 7.88 -0.34
N GLU A 111 -1.49 8.79 0.34
CA GLU A 111 -1.22 8.66 1.78
C GLU A 111 -2.52 8.75 2.60
N GLY A 112 -3.41 9.68 2.24
CA GLY A 112 -4.72 9.81 2.88
C GLY A 112 -5.54 8.53 2.74
N PHE A 113 -5.54 7.94 1.55
CA PHE A 113 -6.29 6.73 1.25
C PHE A 113 -5.78 5.53 2.05
N MET A 114 -4.46 5.29 2.06
CA MET A 114 -3.88 4.19 2.84
C MET A 114 -4.12 4.35 4.35
N ARG A 115 -4.02 5.59 4.86
CA ARG A 115 -4.33 5.89 6.27
C ARG A 115 -5.78 5.60 6.61
N PHE A 116 -6.69 5.90 5.69
CA PHE A 116 -8.11 5.65 5.85
C PHE A 116 -8.45 4.17 5.82
N LEU A 117 -7.83 3.38 4.94
CA LEU A 117 -8.08 1.95 4.85
C LEU A 117 -7.58 1.18 6.08
N MET A 118 -6.46 1.60 6.67
CA MET A 118 -5.83 0.91 7.80
C MET A 118 -6.79 0.44 8.90
N PRO A 119 -7.64 1.28 9.53
CA PRO A 119 -8.54 0.84 10.59
C PRO A 119 -9.62 -0.16 10.13
N PHE A 120 -9.82 -0.35 8.83
CA PHE A 120 -10.77 -1.31 8.28
C PHE A 120 -10.12 -2.65 7.92
N TYR A 121 -8.82 -2.67 7.64
CA TYR A 121 -8.06 -3.88 7.29
C TYR A 121 -7.21 -4.40 8.46
N ALA A 122 -6.78 -3.51 9.35
CA ALA A 122 -6.10 -3.83 10.60
C ALA A 122 -6.94 -3.34 11.78
N ARG A 123 -6.98 -4.10 12.87
CA ARG A 123 -7.72 -3.70 14.08
C ARG A 123 -6.93 -2.68 14.90
N VAL A 124 -6.78 -1.49 14.33
CA VAL A 124 -6.17 -0.35 15.01
C VAL A 124 -7.28 0.61 15.41
N ASN A 125 -7.23 1.14 16.63
CA ASN A 125 -8.11 2.24 16.99
C ASN A 125 -7.85 3.41 16.03
N LYS A 126 -8.89 4.00 15.44
CA LYS A 126 -8.77 5.17 14.54
C LYS A 126 -7.96 6.30 15.19
N ALA A 127 -8.07 6.47 16.50
CA ALA A 127 -7.29 7.46 17.25
C ALA A 127 -5.80 7.11 17.39
N GLU A 128 -5.44 5.83 17.29
CA GLU A 128 -4.09 5.32 17.48
C GLU A 128 -3.33 5.10 16.16
N ALA A 129 -4.06 4.94 15.04
CA ALA A 129 -3.48 4.67 13.72
C ALA A 129 -2.32 5.60 13.32
N PRO A 130 -2.38 6.93 13.52
CA PRO A 130 -1.25 7.81 13.22
C PRO A 130 0.00 7.51 14.07
N PHE A 131 -0.18 7.10 15.33
CA PHE A 131 0.91 6.78 16.23
C PHE A 131 1.53 5.43 15.92
N GLU A 132 0.75 4.48 15.41
CA GLU A 132 1.26 3.17 15.02
C GLU A 132 2.22 3.26 13.82
N ILE A 133 1.89 4.06 12.80
CA ILE A 133 2.81 4.28 11.66
C ILE A 133 4.11 4.93 12.12
N GLN A 134 4.04 5.91 13.02
CA GLN A 134 5.25 6.53 13.58
C GLN A 134 6.13 5.51 14.32
N LYS A 135 5.55 4.46 14.90
CA LYS A 135 6.33 3.40 15.55
C LYS A 135 6.97 2.48 14.51
N PHE A 136 6.24 2.04 13.48
CA PHE A 136 6.81 1.24 12.38
C PHE A 136 7.98 1.95 11.70
N VAL A 137 7.82 3.24 11.36
CA VAL A 137 8.88 4.05 10.76
C VAL A 137 10.11 4.12 11.68
N ARG A 138 9.91 4.39 12.98
CA ARG A 138 11.03 4.44 13.94
C ARG A 138 11.75 3.11 14.11
N GLU A 139 11.03 1.99 14.10
CA GLU A 139 11.61 0.65 14.23
C GLU A 139 12.51 0.33 13.04
N VAL A 140 12.07 0.72 11.84
CA VAL A 140 12.82 0.62 10.59
C VAL A 140 14.03 1.57 10.57
N GLU A 141 13.88 2.84 10.92
CA GLU A 141 15.00 3.80 10.96
C GLU A 141 16.04 3.46 12.03
N SER A 142 15.63 2.72 13.08
CA SER A 142 16.48 2.33 14.19
C SER A 142 17.10 0.94 14.06
N GLY A 143 16.87 0.21 12.97
CA GLY A 143 17.47 -1.11 12.80
C GLY A 143 16.83 -2.21 13.64
N GLN A 144 15.52 -2.14 13.94
CA GLN A 144 14.81 -3.03 14.86
C GLN A 144 13.75 -3.91 14.17
N PRO A 145 14.14 -4.83 13.27
CA PRO A 145 13.20 -5.69 12.54
C PRO A 145 12.35 -6.58 13.47
N ASP A 146 12.90 -7.09 14.58
CA ASP A 146 12.09 -7.86 15.54
C ASP A 146 10.99 -7.05 16.23
N ALA A 147 11.19 -5.75 16.44
CA ALA A 147 10.15 -4.88 16.99
C ALA A 147 9.05 -4.64 15.93
N PHE A 148 9.47 -4.37 14.68
CA PHE A 148 8.58 -4.21 13.53
C PHE A 148 7.66 -5.43 13.34
N PHE A 149 8.21 -6.65 13.28
CA PHE A 149 7.41 -7.85 13.04
C PHE A 149 6.52 -8.23 14.21
N ARG A 150 6.93 -7.98 15.47
CA ARG A 150 6.03 -8.15 16.63
C ARG A 150 4.84 -7.20 16.59
N ARG A 151 5.03 -5.96 16.12
CA ARG A 151 3.94 -5.01 15.91
C ARG A 151 3.02 -5.48 14.78
N LEU A 152 3.61 -5.90 13.66
CA LEU A 152 2.86 -6.42 12.53
C LEU A 152 2.03 -7.66 12.91
N GLN A 153 2.59 -8.57 13.73
CA GLN A 153 1.84 -9.68 14.31
C GLN A 153 0.63 -9.24 15.13
N SER A 154 0.77 -8.17 15.91
CA SER A 154 -0.32 -7.64 16.73
C SER A 154 -1.46 -7.10 15.87
N PHE A 155 -1.16 -6.58 14.67
CA PHE A 155 -2.17 -6.11 13.72
C PHE A 155 -3.00 -7.27 13.14
N PHE A 156 -2.41 -8.45 12.96
CA PHE A 156 -3.09 -9.64 12.43
C PHE A 156 -3.88 -10.41 13.47
N ALA A 157 -3.40 -10.47 14.71
CA ALA A 157 -3.94 -11.31 15.80
C ALA A 157 -5.42 -11.06 16.13
N ASP A 158 -5.94 -9.91 15.70
CA ASP A 158 -7.21 -9.36 16.12
C ASP A 158 -8.27 -9.35 15.00
N THR A 159 -8.00 -10.01 13.87
CA THR A 159 -8.90 -10.06 12.70
C THR A 159 -10.12 -10.97 12.95
N PRO A 160 -11.38 -10.50 12.85
CA PRO A 160 -12.57 -11.31 13.10
C PRO A 160 -12.78 -12.46 12.11
N TYR A 161 -13.36 -13.56 12.59
CA TYR A 161 -13.56 -14.84 11.88
C TYR A 161 -14.45 -14.77 10.63
N GLU A 162 -15.34 -13.77 10.54
CA GLU A 162 -16.44 -13.72 9.55
C GLU A 162 -16.14 -12.86 8.32
N LEU A 163 -15.01 -12.16 8.27
CA LEU A 163 -14.75 -11.09 7.29
C LEU A 163 -13.80 -11.47 6.14
N VAL A 164 -13.25 -12.69 6.15
CA VAL A 164 -12.15 -13.04 5.25
C VAL A 164 -12.37 -14.44 4.67
N SER A 165 -13.00 -14.51 3.50
CA SER A 165 -13.07 -15.74 2.69
C SER A 165 -11.71 -16.10 2.10
N ASP A 166 -10.86 -15.09 1.86
CA ASP A 166 -9.51 -15.22 1.32
C ASP A 166 -8.48 -14.62 2.28
N LEU A 167 -7.87 -15.48 3.11
CA LEU A 167 -6.87 -15.07 4.11
C LEU A 167 -5.60 -14.55 3.45
N GLU A 168 -5.25 -15.07 2.28
CA GLU A 168 -4.05 -14.65 1.54
C GLU A 168 -4.17 -13.21 1.11
N LEU A 169 -5.28 -12.88 0.45
CA LEU A 169 -5.59 -11.53 0.01
C LEU A 169 -5.65 -10.55 1.19
N HIS A 170 -6.19 -10.99 2.33
CA HIS A 170 -6.19 -10.16 3.53
C HIS A 170 -4.77 -9.83 4.03
N TYR A 171 -3.88 -10.83 4.06
CA TYR A 171 -2.48 -10.59 4.42
C TYR A 171 -1.79 -9.65 3.44
N GLN A 172 -1.97 -9.87 2.14
CA GLN A 172 -1.45 -9.00 1.09
C GLN A 172 -1.91 -7.57 1.28
N ASN A 173 -3.21 -7.34 1.49
CA ASN A 173 -3.78 -6.02 1.68
C ASN A 173 -3.26 -5.30 2.94
N VAL A 174 -3.16 -5.99 4.08
CA VAL A 174 -2.63 -5.39 5.31
C VAL A 174 -1.14 -5.06 5.17
N VAL A 175 -0.37 -5.99 4.61
CA VAL A 175 1.06 -5.80 4.33
C VAL A 175 1.25 -4.61 3.39
N PHE A 176 0.51 -4.56 2.28
CA PHE A 176 0.53 -3.47 1.32
C PHE A 176 0.23 -2.11 1.97
N ILE A 177 -0.84 -2.00 2.76
CA ILE A 177 -1.19 -0.74 3.47
C ILE A 177 -0.04 -0.30 4.37
N ILE A 178 0.49 -1.19 5.22
CA ILE A 178 1.53 -0.84 6.19
C ILE A 178 2.81 -0.41 5.47
N PHE A 179 3.23 -1.15 4.45
CA PHE A 179 4.47 -0.84 3.73
C PHE A 179 4.35 0.38 2.83
N LYS A 180 3.20 0.64 2.20
CA LYS A 180 2.93 1.92 1.54
C LYS A 180 3.05 3.08 2.53
N LEU A 181 2.46 2.94 3.72
CA LEU A 181 2.50 3.97 4.74
C LEU A 181 3.91 4.24 5.28
N VAL A 182 4.70 3.19 5.52
CA VAL A 182 6.10 3.32 5.90
C VAL A 182 6.93 3.91 4.74
N GLY A 183 6.64 3.51 3.50
CA GLY A 183 7.27 4.00 2.27
C GLY A 183 7.06 5.48 1.95
N PHE A 184 6.13 6.17 2.61
CA PHE A 184 6.07 7.65 2.53
C PHE A 184 7.18 8.34 3.35
N TYR A 185 7.80 7.62 4.29
CA TYR A 185 8.84 8.13 5.18
C TYR A 185 10.21 7.48 4.94
N THR A 186 10.24 6.36 4.21
CA THR A 186 11.44 5.61 3.85
C THR A 186 11.44 5.28 2.35
N GLU A 187 12.55 4.85 1.78
CA GLU A 187 12.56 4.35 0.40
C GLU A 187 12.05 2.90 0.38
N ALA A 188 10.84 2.64 -0.11
CA ALA A 188 10.27 1.29 -0.18
C ALA A 188 9.91 0.90 -1.62
N GLU A 189 10.29 -0.31 -2.01
CA GLU A 189 9.93 -0.97 -3.26
C GLU A 189 9.14 -2.25 -2.92
N TYR A 190 7.92 -2.34 -3.41
CA TYR A 190 6.97 -3.42 -3.15
C TYR A 190 6.64 -4.13 -4.46
N HIS A 191 6.72 -5.45 -4.48
CA HIS A 191 6.35 -6.26 -5.63
C HIS A 191 5.59 -7.51 -5.15
N THR A 192 4.50 -7.87 -5.83
CA THR A 192 3.92 -9.20 -5.67
C THR A 192 4.06 -10.07 -6.91
N SER A 193 4.16 -11.37 -6.70
CA SER A 193 4.08 -12.38 -7.75
C SER A 193 3.41 -13.65 -7.23
N GLU A 194 2.26 -14.03 -7.79
CA GLU A 194 1.56 -15.31 -7.51
C GLU A 194 1.70 -15.80 -6.05
N GLY A 195 1.11 -15.06 -5.11
CA GLY A 195 1.12 -15.41 -3.68
C GLY A 195 2.43 -15.18 -2.92
N ARG A 196 3.39 -14.48 -3.55
CA ARG A 196 4.64 -14.03 -2.92
C ARG A 196 4.65 -12.52 -2.86
N ILE A 197 5.04 -12.01 -1.70
CA ILE A 197 5.31 -10.60 -1.50
C ILE A 197 6.83 -10.48 -1.37
N ASP A 198 7.41 -9.59 -2.15
CA ASP A 198 8.81 -9.21 -2.08
C ASP A 198 8.85 -7.72 -1.72
N LEU A 199 9.65 -7.38 -0.72
CA LEU A 199 9.78 -5.99 -0.28
C LEU A 199 11.24 -5.63 -0.07
N VAL A 200 11.64 -4.52 -0.67
CA VAL A 200 12.89 -3.85 -0.33
C VAL A 200 12.57 -2.54 0.37
N LEU A 201 13.10 -2.35 1.57
CA LEU A 201 13.00 -1.09 2.30
C LEU A 201 14.40 -0.56 2.58
N LYS A 202 14.60 0.74 2.38
CA LYS A 202 15.87 1.44 2.50
C LYS A 202 15.69 2.68 3.40
N THR A 203 16.63 2.86 4.31
CA THR A 203 16.79 4.07 5.13
C THR A 203 18.16 4.68 4.88
N ASP A 204 18.51 5.71 5.64
CA ASP A 204 19.85 6.30 5.66
C ASP A 204 20.94 5.31 6.15
N LYS A 205 20.56 4.31 6.96
CA LYS A 205 21.49 3.40 7.66
C LYS A 205 21.28 1.93 7.36
N TYR A 206 20.09 1.53 6.91
CA TYR A 206 19.68 0.14 6.83
C TYR A 206 19.04 -0.16 5.47
N ILE A 207 19.21 -1.40 5.03
CA ILE A 207 18.49 -1.98 3.90
C ILE A 207 17.84 -3.26 4.40
N TYR A 208 16.59 -3.47 4.05
CA TYR A 208 15.81 -4.63 4.39
C TYR A 208 15.35 -5.28 3.09
N VAL A 209 15.74 -6.52 2.87
CA VAL A 209 15.24 -7.36 1.79
C VAL A 209 14.38 -8.43 2.43
N MET A 210 13.08 -8.38 2.18
CA MET A 210 12.09 -9.24 2.81
C MET A 210 11.38 -10.08 1.75
N GLU A 211 11.18 -11.36 2.07
CA GLU A 211 10.38 -12.29 1.29
C GLU A 211 9.34 -12.91 2.23
N PHE A 212 8.10 -12.98 1.75
CA PHE A 212 6.99 -13.53 2.49
C PHE A 212 6.49 -14.85 1.86
N LYS A 213 6.11 -15.79 2.71
CA LYS A 213 5.44 -17.05 2.34
C LYS A 213 4.11 -17.18 3.06
N LEU A 214 3.13 -17.77 2.38
CA LEU A 214 1.90 -18.25 2.99
C LEU A 214 1.93 -19.77 3.02
N GLU A 215 1.71 -20.37 4.20
CA GLU A 215 1.71 -21.82 4.39
C GLU A 215 3.01 -22.52 3.92
N GLY A 216 4.14 -21.82 4.02
CA GLY A 216 5.49 -22.33 3.75
C GLY A 216 6.36 -22.28 5.00
N THR A 217 7.61 -21.84 4.86
CA THR A 217 8.54 -21.62 5.98
C THR A 217 9.37 -20.34 5.81
N ALA A 218 9.85 -19.78 6.92
CA ALA A 218 10.71 -18.60 6.89
C ALA A 218 12.10 -18.93 6.29
N GLU A 219 12.55 -20.17 6.44
CA GLU A 219 13.76 -20.69 5.81
C GLU A 219 13.65 -20.76 4.29
N GLU A 220 12.49 -21.17 3.75
CA GLU A 220 12.23 -21.14 2.31
C GLU A 220 12.23 -19.72 1.75
N ALA A 221 11.64 -18.78 2.49
CA ALA A 221 11.66 -17.37 2.13
C ALA A 221 13.11 -16.83 2.08
N LEU A 222 13.91 -17.09 3.11
CA LEU A 222 15.33 -16.71 3.11
C LEU A 222 16.11 -17.38 1.98
N ARG A 223 15.86 -18.67 1.72
CA ARG A 223 16.52 -19.38 0.62
C ARG A 223 16.21 -18.73 -0.72
N GLN A 224 14.96 -18.29 -0.93
CA GLN A 224 14.58 -17.59 -2.15
C GLN A 224 15.35 -16.27 -2.33
N ILE A 225 15.50 -15.47 -1.26
CA ILE A 225 16.31 -14.23 -1.28
C ILE A 225 17.74 -14.51 -1.76
N GLU A 226 18.35 -15.59 -1.26
CA GLU A 226 19.71 -15.98 -1.62
C GLU A 226 19.81 -16.52 -3.06
N GLU A 227 18.92 -17.43 -3.46
CA GLU A 227 18.90 -18.05 -4.79
C GLU A 227 18.64 -17.03 -5.89
N LYS A 228 17.71 -16.09 -5.65
CA LYS A 228 17.38 -15.01 -6.58
C LYS A 228 18.35 -13.85 -6.52
N ARG A 229 19.26 -13.85 -5.54
CA ARG A 229 20.27 -12.80 -5.33
C ARG A 229 19.68 -11.41 -5.20
N TYR A 230 18.54 -11.27 -4.51
CA TYR A 230 17.88 -9.98 -4.30
C TYR A 230 18.76 -8.97 -3.54
N ALA A 231 19.72 -9.46 -2.76
CA ALA A 231 20.69 -8.64 -2.06
C ALA A 231 21.86 -8.13 -2.95
N LEU A 232 22.05 -8.67 -4.15
CA LEU A 232 23.20 -8.37 -5.01
C LEU A 232 23.35 -6.87 -5.33
N PRO A 233 22.28 -6.10 -5.62
CA PRO A 233 22.40 -4.66 -5.87
C PRO A 233 22.96 -3.86 -4.68
N PHE A 234 22.96 -4.44 -3.47
CA PHE A 234 23.32 -3.76 -2.22
C PHE A 234 24.66 -4.25 -1.63
N GLU A 235 25.38 -5.15 -2.30
CA GLU A 235 26.65 -5.71 -1.76
C GLU A 235 27.74 -4.67 -1.51
N SER A 236 27.75 -3.60 -2.33
CA SER A 236 28.70 -2.48 -2.18
C SER A 236 28.12 -1.30 -1.40
N ASP A 237 26.90 -1.43 -0.87
CA ASP A 237 26.27 -0.38 -0.08
C ASP A 237 26.86 -0.33 1.33
N SER A 238 27.09 0.87 1.87
CA SER A 238 27.63 1.05 3.22
C SER A 238 26.61 0.79 4.33
N ARG A 239 25.32 0.76 4.00
CA ARG A 239 24.23 0.52 4.94
C ARG A 239 24.23 -0.93 5.41
N LYS A 240 23.74 -1.16 6.62
CA LYS A 240 23.59 -2.52 7.13
C LYS A 240 22.39 -3.20 6.45
N LEU A 241 22.67 -4.27 5.72
CA LEU A 241 21.66 -5.11 5.07
C LEU A 241 21.09 -6.14 6.05
N PHE A 242 19.76 -6.29 6.04
CA PHE A 242 19.02 -7.37 6.67
C PHE A 242 18.30 -8.17 5.59
N LYS A 243 18.49 -9.48 5.57
CA LYS A 243 17.68 -10.42 4.78
C LYS A 243 16.66 -11.05 5.71
N ILE A 244 15.38 -10.96 5.36
CA ILE A 244 14.30 -11.39 6.25
C ILE A 244 13.34 -12.32 5.52
N GLY A 245 13.28 -13.56 5.97
CA GLY A 245 12.25 -14.50 5.53
C GLY A 245 11.10 -14.53 6.52
N VAL A 246 9.88 -14.42 6.05
CA VAL A 246 8.66 -14.35 6.88
C VAL A 246 7.66 -15.40 6.42
N ASN A 247 7.06 -16.14 7.36
CA ASN A 247 6.01 -17.10 7.07
C ASN A 247 4.70 -16.71 7.75
N PHE A 248 3.63 -16.66 6.97
CA PHE A 248 2.25 -16.56 7.44
C PHE A 248 1.63 -17.95 7.54
N SER A 249 0.79 -18.14 8.55
CA SER A 249 -0.05 -19.32 8.66
C SER A 249 -1.53 -18.96 8.72
N ASN A 250 -2.31 -19.57 7.84
CA ASN A 250 -3.77 -19.61 7.85
C ASN A 250 -4.32 -20.28 9.11
N ARG A 251 -3.57 -21.21 9.71
CA ARG A 251 -3.95 -21.89 10.97
C ARG A 251 -3.90 -20.93 12.16
N THR A 252 -2.79 -20.21 12.34
CA THR A 252 -2.64 -19.22 13.43
C THR A 252 -3.26 -17.88 13.07
N ARG A 253 -3.60 -17.70 11.80
CA ARG A 253 -4.07 -16.48 11.16
C ARG A 253 -3.12 -15.30 11.30
N ASN A 254 -1.83 -15.58 11.34
CA ASN A 254 -0.81 -14.60 11.70
C ASN A 254 0.54 -14.99 11.09
N ILE A 255 1.54 -14.13 11.27
CA ILE A 255 2.95 -14.48 11.06
C ILE A 255 3.31 -15.57 12.06
N GLU A 256 3.67 -16.76 11.57
CA GLU A 256 4.09 -17.89 12.39
C GLU A 256 5.57 -17.75 12.79
N GLN A 257 6.41 -17.29 11.87
CA GLN A 257 7.85 -17.17 12.08
C GLN A 257 8.47 -16.11 11.16
N TRP A 258 9.53 -15.44 11.64
CA TRP A 258 10.47 -14.70 10.80
C TRP A 258 11.91 -15.03 11.18
N ILE A 259 12.82 -14.96 10.21
CA ILE A 259 14.26 -15.16 10.41
C ILE A 259 15.00 -13.99 9.79
N ILE A 260 15.95 -13.44 10.54
CA ILE A 260 16.78 -12.31 10.12
C ILE A 260 18.22 -12.79 9.91
N LYS A 261 18.83 -12.42 8.79
CA LYS A 261 20.24 -12.65 8.46
C LYS A 261 20.95 -11.36 8.07
#